data_AF-A0A7R9BCK9-F1
#
_entry.id   AF-A0A7R9BCK9-F1
#
_cell.length_a   1.000
_cell.length_b   1.000
_cell.length_c   1.000
_cell.angle_alpha   90.00
_cell.angle_beta   90.00
_cell.angle_gamma   90.00
#
_symmetry.space_group_name_H-M   'P 1'
#
loop_
_entity.id
_entity.type
_entity.pdbx_description
1 polymer ?
#
loop_
_entity_poly.entity_id
_entity_poly.type
_entity_poly.pdbx_seq_one_letter_code
_entity_poly.pdbx_strand_id
1 'polypeptide(L)'
;GLLLYGPPGTGKTLLAKAVATECGLNFLSIKGPELLNMYVGQSEHNIREVFERGRAASPCVIFFDELDSLAPNRGRSGDSGGVMDR
;
A
#
# COMPACT_ATOMS: atom_id res chain seq x y z
N GLY A 1 -0.53 -10.27 -9.77
CA GLY A 1 0.04 -9.23 -8.89
C GLY A 1 1.49 -9.57 -8.59
N LEU A 2 2.29 -8.58 -8.19
CA LEU A 2 3.70 -8.74 -7.87
C LEU A 2 3.98 -8.06 -6.52
N LEU A 3 4.83 -8.66 -5.69
CA LEU A 3 5.23 -8.12 -4.39
C LEU A 3 6.72 -7.80 -4.42
N LEU A 4 7.06 -6.52 -4.21
CA LEU A 4 8.43 -6.08 -4.03
C LEU A 4 8.73 -5.96 -2.53
N TYR A 5 9.66 -6.76 -2.03
CA TYR A 5 10.08 -6.75 -0.62
C TYR A 5 11.60 -6.62 -0.50
N GLY A 6 12.07 -5.96 0.57
CA GLY A 6 13.48 -5.83 0.92
C GLY A 6 13.75 -4.58 1.77
N PRO A 7 14.99 -4.32 2.18
CA PRO A 7 15.36 -3.13 2.95
C PRO A 7 14.91 -1.80 2.32
N PRO A 8 14.72 -0.72 3.09
CA PRO A 8 14.46 0.60 2.51
C PRO A 8 15.65 1.05 1.64
N GLY A 9 15.38 1.85 0.60
CA GLY A 9 16.42 2.38 -0.29
C GLY A 9 16.87 1.44 -1.43
N THR A 10 16.30 0.24 -1.58
CA THR A 10 16.64 -0.67 -2.70
C THR A 10 15.92 -0.33 -4.02
N GLY A 11 15.31 0.84 -4.14
CA GLY A 11 14.69 1.31 -5.39
C GLY A 11 13.40 0.63 -5.80
N LYS A 12 12.65 -0.04 -4.91
CA LYS A 12 11.38 -0.74 -5.24
C LYS A 12 10.36 0.16 -5.94
N THR A 13 10.07 1.32 -5.36
CA THR A 13 9.13 2.31 -5.93
C THR A 13 9.64 2.86 -7.27
N LEU A 14 10.95 3.09 -7.38
CA LEU A 14 11.57 3.55 -8.63
C LEU A 14 11.47 2.49 -9.73
N LEU A 15 11.72 1.23 -9.41
CA LEU A 15 11.60 0.10 -10.34
C LEU A 15 10.18 -0.01 -10.89
N ALA A 16 9.17 0.01 -10.01
CA ALA A 16 7.77 -0.08 -10.43
C ALA A 16 7.37 1.05 -11.37
N LYS A 17 7.78 2.29 -11.06
CA LYS A 17 7.52 3.46 -11.89
C LYS A 17 8.26 3.41 -13.23
N ALA A 18 9.52 2.97 -13.22
CA ALA A 18 10.32 2.82 -14.43
C ALA A 18 9.69 1.79 -15.38
N VAL A 19 9.31 0.60 -14.87
CA VAL A 19 8.66 -0.43 -15.67
C VAL A 19 7.34 0.06 -16.28
N ALA A 20 6.50 0.75 -15.51
CA ALA A 20 5.26 1.29 -16.05
C ALA A 20 5.50 2.33 -17.15
N THR A 21 6.53 3.17 -16.98
CA THR A 21 6.92 4.20 -17.97
C THR A 21 7.47 3.56 -19.25
N GLU A 22 8.38 2.60 -19.14
CA GLU A 22 8.96 1.86 -20.26
C GLU A 22 7.90 1.08 -21.05
N CYS A 23 6.89 0.54 -20.36
CA CYS A 23 5.77 -0.15 -21.01
C CYS A 23 4.67 0.80 -21.53
N GLY A 24 4.79 2.12 -21.33
CA GLY A 24 3.76 3.10 -21.73
C GLY A 24 2.42 2.91 -21.02
N LEU A 25 2.43 2.38 -19.79
CA LEU A 25 1.23 2.06 -19.01
C LEU A 25 0.89 3.21 -18.07
N ASN A 26 -0.41 3.43 -17.84
CA ASN A 26 -0.86 4.35 -16.80
C ASN A 26 -0.39 3.85 -15.43
N PHE A 27 0.25 4.69 -14.63
CA PHE A 27 0.76 4.33 -13.30
C PHE A 27 -0.07 4.98 -12.20
N LEU A 28 -0.90 4.17 -11.53
CA LEU A 28 -1.69 4.59 -10.36
C LEU A 28 -0.93 4.22 -9.09
N SER A 29 -0.27 5.19 -8.48
CA SER A 29 0.43 5.02 -7.20
C SER A 29 -0.50 5.35 -6.04
N ILE A 30 -0.63 4.44 -5.09
CA ILE A 30 -1.39 4.65 -3.85
C ILE A 30 -0.50 4.33 -2.67
N LYS A 31 -0.43 5.23 -1.69
CA LYS A 31 0.31 4.98 -0.44
C LYS A 31 -0.60 4.28 0.56
N GLY A 32 -0.05 3.36 1.34
CA GLY A 32 -0.77 2.64 2.39
C GLY A 32 -1.61 3.58 3.28
N PRO A 33 -1.00 4.61 3.90
CA PRO A 33 -1.73 5.55 4.76
C PRO A 33 -2.91 6.27 4.07
N GLU A 34 -2.89 6.43 2.75
CA GLU A 34 -4.00 7.05 2.00
C GLU A 34 -5.20 6.10 1.82
N LEU A 35 -4.99 4.78 1.89
CA LEU A 35 -6.04 3.77 1.76
C LEU A 35 -6.77 3.51 3.08
N LEU A 36 -6.04 3.48 4.19
CA LEU A 36 -6.59 3.16 5.49
C LEU A 36 -6.76 4.44 6.32
N ASN A 37 -7.79 5.22 5.98
CA ASN A 37 -8.30 6.23 6.91
C ASN A 37 -8.75 5.53 8.22
N MET A 38 -8.58 6.16 9.38
CA MET A 38 -8.90 5.58 10.71
C MET A 38 -10.38 5.17 10.91
N TYR A 39 -11.24 5.36 9.90
CA TYR A 39 -12.64 4.99 9.88
C TYR A 39 -12.85 3.70 9.07
N VAL A 40 -13.03 2.60 9.80
CA VAL A 40 -13.38 1.28 9.27
C VAL A 40 -14.71 1.39 8.50
N GLY A 41 -14.63 1.47 7.17
CA GLY A 41 -15.77 1.67 6.26
C GLY A 41 -15.44 2.62 5.10
N GLN A 42 -14.74 3.73 5.39
CA GLN A 42 -14.30 4.66 4.36
C GLN A 42 -13.14 4.07 3.54
N SER A 43 -12.29 3.26 4.18
CA SER A 43 -11.18 2.56 3.52
C SER A 43 -11.65 1.58 2.43
N GLU A 44 -12.74 0.85 2.66
CA GLU A 44 -13.25 -0.12 1.66
C GLU A 44 -13.78 0.61 0.43
N HIS A 45 -14.48 1.73 0.63
CA HIS A 45 -14.96 2.57 -0.46
C HIS A 45 -13.79 3.10 -1.31
N ASN A 46 -12.74 3.63 -0.66
CA ASN A 46 -11.54 4.12 -1.35
C ASN A 46 -10.85 3.01 -2.16
N ILE A 47 -10.73 1.81 -1.61
CA ILE A 47 -10.16 0.66 -2.33
C ILE A 47 -11.00 0.36 -3.58
N ARG A 48 -12.33 0.31 -3.45
CA ARG A 48 -13.24 0.06 -4.59
C ARG A 48 -13.08 1.11 -5.68
N GLU A 49 -13.04 2.39 -5.30
CA GLU A 49 -12.85 3.50 -6.23
C GLU A 49 -11.50 3.42 -6.96
N VAL A 50 -10.42 3.09 -6.27
CA VAL A 50 -9.09 2.90 -6.88
C VAL A 50 -9.13 1.81 -7.97
N PHE A 51 -9.80 0.68 -7.71
CA PHE A 51 -9.94 -0.38 -8.70
C PHE A 51 -10.89 -0.02 -9.85
N GLU A 52 -11.91 0.79 -9.62
CA GLU A 52 -12.79 1.31 -10.67
C GLU A 52 -12.03 2.28 -11.58
N ARG A 53 -11.25 3.20 -10.99
CA ARG A 53 -10.36 4.10 -11.73
C ARG A 53 -9.30 3.33 -12.53
N GLY A 54 -8.71 2.28 -11.95
CA GLY A 54 -7.77 1.41 -12.64
C GLY A 54 -8.40 0.71 -13.84
N ARG A 55 -9.65 0.22 -13.72
CA ARG A 55 -10.40 -0.36 -14.84
C ARG A 55 -10.67 0.65 -15.94
N ALA A 56 -11.03 1.89 -15.60
CA ALA A 56 -11.25 2.96 -16.58
C ALA A 56 -9.94 3.41 -17.27
N ALA A 57 -8.80 3.32 -16.58
CA ALA A 57 -7.48 3.70 -17.09
C ALA A 57 -6.73 2.55 -17.79
N SER A 58 -7.38 1.43 -18.11
CA SER A 58 -6.75 0.28 -18.76
C SER A 58 -6.19 0.68 -20.14
N PRO A 59 -4.93 0.31 -20.49
CA PRO A 59 -4.01 -0.54 -19.71
C PRO A 59 -3.22 0.24 -18.64
N CYS A 60 -3.19 -0.27 -17.40
CA CYS A 60 -2.55 0.40 -16.26
C CYS A 60 -1.87 -0.56 -15.28
N VAL A 61 -1.00 0.03 -14.43
CA VAL A 61 -0.38 -0.60 -13.26
C VAL A 61 -0.86 0.14 -12.01
N ILE A 62 -1.44 -0.61 -11.07
CA ILE A 62 -1.78 -0.12 -9.74
C ILE A 62 -0.64 -0.51 -8.80
N PHE A 63 0.01 0.48 -8.20
CA PHE A 63 1.13 0.31 -7.29
C PHE A 63 0.74 0.74 -5.87
N PHE A 64 0.88 -0.19 -4.93
CA PHE A 64 0.64 0.05 -3.51
C PHE A 64 1.99 0.18 -2.80
N ASP A 65 2.28 1.37 -2.26
CA ASP A 65 3.51 1.64 -1.49
C ASP A 65 3.23 1.59 0.02
N GLU A 66 4.26 1.31 0.82
CA GLU A 66 4.20 1.31 2.30
C GLU A 66 3.07 0.43 2.89
N LEU A 67 2.74 -0.70 2.26
CA LEU A 67 1.68 -1.59 2.76
C LEU A 67 2.02 -2.19 4.13
N ASP A 68 3.31 -2.33 4.43
CA ASP A 68 3.83 -2.76 5.73
C ASP A 68 3.51 -1.77 6.87
N SER A 69 3.38 -0.46 6.57
CA SER A 69 2.93 0.53 7.57
C SER A 69 1.49 0.27 8.06
N LEU A 70 0.68 -0.43 7.26
CA LEU A 70 -0.71 -0.74 7.55
C LEU A 70 -0.92 -2.11 8.18
N ALA A 71 0.02 -3.03 7.96
CA ALA A 71 -0.06 -4.41 8.43
C ALA A 71 0.99 -4.63 9.52
N PRO A 72 0.75 -4.17 10.77
CA PRO A 72 1.60 -4.58 11.87
C PRO A 72 1.62 -6.10 11.91
N ASN A 73 2.82 -6.68 11.95
CA ASN A 73 3.02 -8.11 12.02
C ASN A 73 2.16 -8.68 13.16
N ARG A 74 1.11 -9.45 12.83
CA ARG A 74 0.30 -10.16 13.83
C ARG A 74 1.23 -11.10 14.58
N GLY A 75 1.74 -10.67 15.73
CA GLY A 75 2.70 -11.44 16.53
C GLY A 75 3.87 -10.68 17.15
N ARG A 76 4.02 -9.36 16.93
CA ARG A 76 5.04 -8.55 17.64
C ARG A 76 4.51 -7.77 18.85
N SER A 77 3.37 -8.19 19.40
CA SER A 77 2.97 -7.87 20.77
C SER A 77 3.71 -8.82 21.74
N GLY A 78 5.01 -8.62 21.83
CA GLY A 78 5.87 -9.24 22.83
C GLY A 78 6.65 -8.14 23.52
N ASP A 79 6.17 -7.79 24.72
CA ASP A 79 6.86 -7.06 25.78
C ASP A 79 7.08 -5.54 25.62
N SER A 80 6.26 -4.74 26.33
CA SER A 80 6.72 -3.74 27.31
C SER A 80 5.61 -2.74 27.68
N GLY A 81 5.17 -2.81 28.95
CA GLY A 81 4.78 -1.65 29.75
C GLY A 81 3.33 -1.15 29.68
N GLY A 82 2.48 -1.57 30.63
CA GLY A 82 1.21 -0.88 30.86
C GLY A 82 0.20 -1.58 31.78
N VAL A 83 0.62 -2.23 32.87
CA VAL A 83 -0.31 -2.53 33.97
C VAL A 83 -0.20 -1.39 34.97
N MET A 84 -1.19 -0.51 34.97
CA MET A 84 -1.43 0.44 36.05
C MET A 84 -2.87 0.21 36.51
N ASP A 85 -3.04 -0.83 37.33
CA ASP A 85 -4.21 -1.03 38.17
C ASP A 85 -3.72 -1.14 39.62
N ARG A 86 -3.84 -0.02 40.35
CA ARG A 86 -4.08 0.05 41.80
C ARG A 86 -4.83 1.34 42.08
#